data_AF-A0A810E7W7-F1
#
_entry.id   AF-A0A810E7W7-F1
#
_cell.length_a   1.000
_cell.length_b   1.000
_cell.length_c   1.000
_cell.angle_alpha   90.00
_cell.angle_beta   90.00
_cell.angle_gamma   90.00
#
_symmetry.space_group_name_H-M   'P 1'
#
loop_
_entity.id
_entity.type
_entity.pdbx_description
1 polymer ?
#
loop_
_entity_poly.entity_id
_entity_poly.type
_entity_poly.pdbx_seq_one_letter_code
_entity_poly.pdbx_strand_id
1 'polypeptide(L)'
;MKLRRVLFFLTIVIASSLIFNYKLAFASDSGNYVHLEKRDESTKDKRDWLTIRQSEAGLRIISNDGQKEIALIDNFGGIYLNGDLYLNNKKVNDILKENASLSYVNTAVVSFISLLAVSLLILIFILLKLKKDINNLKYKFMKETIKGEE
;
A
#
# COMPACT_ATOMS: atom_id res chain seq x y z
N MET A 1 4.50 12.07 -29.16
CA MET A 1 3.91 12.49 -27.87
C MET A 1 4.74 13.64 -27.31
N LYS A 2 4.14 14.78 -26.93
CA LYS A 2 4.90 15.98 -26.51
C LYS A 2 5.55 15.74 -25.13
N LEU A 3 6.82 16.10 -24.96
CA LEU A 3 7.64 15.93 -23.73
C LEU A 3 6.93 16.35 -22.43
N ARG A 4 6.09 17.39 -22.50
CA ARG A 4 5.25 17.86 -21.39
C ARG A 4 4.29 16.82 -20.82
N ARG A 5 3.80 15.89 -21.64
CA ARG A 5 2.88 14.83 -21.18
C ARG A 5 3.62 13.77 -20.35
N VAL A 6 4.88 13.48 -20.67
CA VAL A 6 5.71 12.51 -19.94
C VAL A 6 6.07 13.03 -18.55
N LEU A 7 6.47 14.31 -18.46
CA LEU A 7 6.79 14.95 -17.17
C LEU A 7 5.60 14.94 -16.20
N PHE A 8 4.38 15.16 -16.71
CA PHE A 8 3.16 15.19 -15.91
C PHE A 8 2.83 13.83 -15.28
N PHE A 9 3.03 12.73 -16.01
CA PHE A 9 2.86 11.39 -15.46
C PHE A 9 3.91 11.06 -14.39
N LEU A 10 5.16 11.52 -14.57
CA LEU A 10 6.24 11.28 -13.62
C LEU A 10 5.96 11.97 -12.26
N THR A 11 5.41 13.18 -12.28
CA THR A 11 5.08 13.93 -11.05
C THR A 11 3.95 13.28 -10.24
N ILE A 12 2.97 12.67 -10.90
CA ILE A 12 1.85 11.99 -10.23
C ILE A 12 2.35 10.76 -9.48
N VAL A 13 3.23 9.97 -10.11
CA VAL A 13 3.78 8.74 -9.52
C VAL A 13 4.62 9.05 -8.27
N ILE A 14 5.42 10.11 -8.30
CA ILE A 14 6.26 10.52 -7.15
C ILE A 14 5.39 11.01 -5.99
N ALA A 15 4.36 11.81 -6.25
CA ALA A 15 3.45 12.32 -5.21
C ALA A 15 2.71 11.19 -4.47
N SER A 16 2.29 10.14 -5.18
CA SER A 16 1.62 8.98 -4.55
C SER A 16 2.51 8.15 -3.63
N SER A 17 3.84 8.20 -3.79
CA SER A 17 4.78 7.45 -2.94
C SER A 17 5.04 8.10 -1.57
N LEU A 18 4.79 9.41 -1.44
CA LEU A 18 5.08 10.19 -0.21
C LEU A 18 3.95 10.14 0.83
N ILE A 19 2.73 9.75 0.42
CA ILE A 19 1.55 9.74 1.30
C ILE A 19 1.51 8.48 2.20
N PHE A 20 2.34 7.47 1.95
CA PHE A 20 2.30 6.19 2.67
C PHE A 20 3.13 6.12 3.98
N ASN A 21 3.80 7.21 4.40
CA ASN A 21 4.73 7.20 5.53
C ASN A 21 4.47 8.27 6.61
N TYR A 22 3.26 8.34 7.16
CA TYR A 22 3.04 9.06 8.42
C TYR A 22 2.28 8.20 9.42
N LYS A 23 2.93 7.86 10.54
CA LYS A 23 2.27 7.42 11.77
C LYS A 23 2.56 8.47 12.84
N LEU A 24 1.51 9.12 13.34
CA LEU A 24 1.58 9.93 14.57
C LEU A 24 1.47 8.99 15.78
N ALA A 25 2.32 9.22 16.77
CA ALA A 25 2.23 8.59 18.08
C ALA A 25 1.84 9.65 19.12
N PHE A 26 0.82 9.36 19.92
CA PHE A 26 0.55 10.06 21.17
C PHE A 26 0.43 9.02 22.28
N ALA A 27 1.06 9.30 23.42
CA ALA A 27 0.89 8.56 24.66
C ALA A 27 0.49 9.55 25.76
N SER A 28 -0.52 9.21 26.55
CA SER A 28 -0.79 9.82 27.85
C SER A 28 -1.16 8.74 28.86
N ASP A 29 -0.70 8.95 30.08
CA ASP A 29 -0.77 8.02 31.21
C ASP A 29 -2.21 7.85 31.73
N SER A 30 -2.56 6.71 32.33
CA SER A 30 -3.88 6.55 32.96
C SER A 30 -3.84 5.83 34.30
N GLY A 31 -4.55 6.42 35.27
CA GLY A 31 -4.80 5.88 36.60
C GLY A 31 -5.88 4.79 36.63
N ASN A 32 -5.82 3.96 37.66
CA ASN A 32 -6.59 2.72 37.83
C ASN A 32 -8.04 2.97 38.30
N TYR A 33 -9.02 2.45 37.57
CA TYR A 33 -10.37 2.17 38.10
C TYR A 33 -10.94 0.91 37.45
N VAL A 34 -11.20 -0.13 38.26
CA VAL A 34 -11.98 -1.30 37.84
C VAL A 34 -13.36 -1.17 38.47
N HIS A 35 -14.38 -0.98 37.64
CA HIS A 35 -15.78 -1.05 38.06
C HIS A 35 -16.50 -2.14 37.28
N LEU A 36 -17.22 -3.00 37.99
CA LEU A 36 -18.15 -3.97 37.43
C LEU A 36 -19.46 -3.24 37.12
N GLU A 37 -19.79 -3.07 35.85
CA GLU A 37 -21.02 -2.40 35.43
C GLU A 37 -21.91 -3.35 34.63
N LYS A 38 -23.23 -3.24 34.85
CA LYS A 38 -24.24 -3.97 34.07
C LYS A 38 -24.40 -3.31 32.70
N ARG A 39 -24.33 -4.09 31.63
CA ARG A 39 -24.53 -3.64 30.24
C ARG A 39 -25.97 -3.13 30.03
N ASP A 40 -26.12 -2.14 29.16
CA ASP A 40 -27.41 -1.57 28.74
C ASP A 40 -28.43 -2.65 28.36
N GLU A 41 -29.65 -2.54 28.91
CA GLU A 41 -30.70 -3.58 28.89
C GLU A 41 -31.24 -3.87 27.49
N SER A 42 -30.95 -3.02 26.51
CA SER A 42 -31.37 -3.14 25.11
C SER A 42 -30.67 -4.28 24.34
N THR A 43 -29.56 -4.82 24.87
CA THR A 43 -28.75 -5.88 24.22
C THR A 43 -28.64 -7.15 25.06
N LYS A 44 -29.78 -7.58 25.64
CA LYS A 44 -29.93 -8.73 26.55
C LYS A 44 -29.45 -10.07 25.96
N ASP A 45 -28.14 -10.28 25.99
CA ASP A 45 -27.56 -11.60 26.08
C ASP A 45 -27.72 -12.08 27.53
N LYS A 46 -28.40 -13.21 27.74
CA LYS A 46 -28.72 -13.75 29.07
C LYS A 46 -27.52 -14.41 29.76
N ARG A 47 -26.33 -14.33 29.16
CA ARG A 47 -25.09 -14.87 29.71
C ARG A 47 -24.46 -13.83 30.63
N ASP A 48 -23.99 -14.26 31.81
CA ASP A 48 -23.29 -13.40 32.78
C ASP A 48 -21.88 -13.07 32.28
N TRP A 49 -21.79 -12.13 31.34
CA TRP A 49 -20.52 -11.67 30.80
C TRP A 49 -19.74 -10.86 31.84
N LEU A 50 -18.45 -11.15 31.95
CA LEU A 50 -17.51 -10.24 32.60
C LEU A 50 -17.43 -8.96 31.78
N THR A 51 -17.93 -7.86 32.34
CA THR A 51 -17.84 -6.53 31.72
C THR A 51 -16.71 -5.76 32.38
N ILE A 52 -15.74 -5.31 31.58
CA ILE A 52 -14.63 -4.47 32.02
C ILE A 52 -14.75 -3.13 31.31
N ARG A 53 -14.89 -2.04 32.07
CA ARG A 53 -14.76 -0.68 31.55
C ARG A 53 -13.31 -0.26 31.64
N GLN A 54 -12.70 0.02 30.49
CA GLN A 54 -11.31 0.43 30.38
C GLN A 54 -11.10 1.91 30.78
N SER A 55 -9.87 2.27 31.14
CA SER A 55 -9.50 3.65 31.49
C SER A 55 -9.36 4.53 30.25
N GLU A 56 -9.01 5.81 30.43
CA GLU A 56 -8.73 6.73 29.33
C GLU A 56 -7.63 6.23 28.37
N ALA A 57 -6.64 5.47 28.85
CA ALA A 57 -5.60 4.89 28.01
C ALA A 57 -5.90 3.48 27.51
N GLY A 58 -7.04 2.89 27.90
CA GLY A 58 -7.47 1.56 27.45
C GLY A 58 -7.20 0.44 28.45
N LEU A 59 -7.15 -0.80 27.96
CA LEU A 59 -6.95 -2.02 28.74
C LEU A 59 -5.64 -2.70 28.34
N ARG A 60 -4.86 -3.13 29.33
CA ARG A 60 -3.67 -3.97 29.11
C ARG A 60 -3.82 -5.30 29.81
N ILE A 61 -3.39 -6.35 29.14
CA ILE A 61 -3.20 -7.68 29.69
C ILE A 61 -1.69 -7.91 29.71
N ILE A 62 -1.14 -8.10 30.91
CA ILE A 62 0.29 -8.31 31.13
C ILE A 62 0.54 -9.76 31.59
N SER A 63 1.77 -10.23 31.40
CA SER A 63 2.24 -11.51 31.91
C SER A 63 2.19 -11.55 33.44
N ASN A 64 2.15 -12.76 34.00
CA ASN A 64 2.07 -12.97 35.44
C ASN A 64 3.26 -12.37 36.21
N ASP A 65 4.43 -12.29 35.58
CA ASP A 65 5.64 -11.64 36.13
C ASP A 65 5.65 -10.12 35.92
N GLY A 66 4.64 -9.56 35.26
CA GLY A 66 4.49 -8.14 34.94
C GLY A 66 5.49 -7.61 33.91
N GLN A 67 6.35 -8.45 33.33
CA GLN A 67 7.46 -8.00 32.47
C GLN A 67 7.07 -7.82 31.00
N LYS A 68 5.95 -8.41 30.57
CA LYS A 68 5.53 -8.41 29.17
C LYS A 68 4.08 -8.03 29.04
N GLU A 69 3.79 -7.08 28.17
CA GLU A 69 2.44 -6.86 27.68
C GLU A 69 2.08 -7.98 26.70
N ILE A 70 0.96 -8.65 26.94
CA ILE A 70 0.41 -9.73 26.11
C ILE A 70 -0.58 -9.13 25.10
N ALA A 71 -1.46 -8.24 25.58
CA ALA A 71 -2.45 -7.58 24.74
C ALA A 71 -2.76 -6.17 25.24
N LEU A 72 -3.11 -5.28 24.31
CA LEU A 72 -3.59 -3.94 24.58
C LEU A 72 -4.86 -3.68 23.76
N ILE A 73 -5.87 -3.07 24.37
CA ILE A 73 -7.12 -2.67 23.74
C ILE A 73 -7.29 -1.17 23.95
N ASP A 74 -7.36 -0.40 22.87
CA ASP A 74 -7.55 1.04 22.93
C ASP A 74 -9.03 1.45 22.92
N ASN A 75 -9.33 2.72 23.22
CA ASN A 75 -10.70 3.27 23.24
C ASN A 75 -11.32 3.44 21.84
N PHE A 76 -10.55 3.22 20.78
CA PHE A 76 -10.96 3.39 19.39
C PHE A 76 -11.21 2.03 18.69
N GLY A 77 -11.17 0.94 19.44
CA GLY A 77 -11.41 -0.43 18.95
C GLY A 77 -10.17 -1.13 18.39
N GLY A 78 -8.98 -0.54 18.54
CA GLY A 78 -7.72 -1.20 18.21
C GLY A 78 -7.37 -2.28 19.23
N ILE A 79 -6.96 -3.45 18.74
CA ILE A 79 -6.46 -4.57 19.55
C ILE A 79 -5.04 -4.89 19.08
N TYR A 80 -4.10 -4.81 20.00
CA TYR A 80 -2.68 -5.05 19.79
C TYR A 80 -2.31 -6.31 20.56
N LEU A 81 -1.67 -7.26 19.88
CA LEU A 81 -1.28 -8.54 20.46
C LEU A 81 0.23 -8.69 20.33
N ASN A 82 0.88 -9.01 21.45
CA ASN A 82 2.31 -9.26 21.48
C ASN A 82 2.56 -10.77 21.56
N GLY A 83 2.68 -11.38 20.39
CA GLY A 83 2.89 -12.82 20.25
C GLY A 83 2.13 -13.40 19.07
N ASP A 84 1.87 -14.70 19.13
CA ASP A 84 1.16 -15.43 18.10
C ASP A 84 -0.35 -15.46 18.38
N LEU A 85 -1.15 -15.00 17.43
CA LEU A 85 -2.60 -15.20 17.46
C LEU A 85 -2.93 -16.55 16.82
N TYR A 86 -3.66 -17.40 17.53
CA TYR A 86 -4.19 -18.66 17.01
C TYR A 86 -5.71 -18.59 16.90
N LEU A 87 -6.26 -18.88 15.73
CA LEU A 87 -7.70 -19.02 15.48
C LEU A 87 -7.98 -20.44 15.03
N ASN A 88 -8.84 -21.16 15.74
CA ASN A 88 -9.16 -22.56 15.45
C ASN A 88 -7.91 -23.44 15.28
N ASN A 89 -6.96 -23.33 16.21
CA ASN A 89 -5.66 -24.02 16.21
C ASN A 89 -4.73 -23.66 15.04
N LYS A 90 -5.03 -22.60 14.28
CA LYS A 90 -4.17 -22.10 13.19
C LYS A 90 -3.55 -20.77 13.57
N LYS A 91 -2.22 -20.67 13.41
CA LYS A 91 -1.47 -19.44 13.64
C LYS A 91 -1.79 -18.41 12.55
N VAL A 92 -2.37 -17.28 12.94
CA VAL A 92 -2.83 -16.22 12.02
C VAL A 92 -1.67 -15.59 11.25
N ASN A 93 -0.51 -15.44 11.89
CA ASN A 93 0.68 -14.89 11.22
C ASN A 93 1.11 -15.72 10.00
N ASP A 94 0.86 -17.04 10.01
CA ASP A 94 1.21 -17.90 8.88
C ASP A 94 0.23 -17.70 7.71
N ILE A 95 -1.05 -17.43 8.02
CA ILE A 95 -2.08 -17.04 7.03
C ILE A 95 -1.77 -15.67 6.42
N LEU A 96 -1.27 -14.71 7.22
CA LEU A 96 -0.94 -13.37 6.73
C LEU A 96 0.33 -13.35 5.87
N LYS A 97 1.33 -14.18 6.20
CA LYS A 97 2.57 -14.29 5.41
C LYS A 97 2.34 -14.84 4.00
N GLU A 98 1.43 -15.79 3.86
CA GLU A 98 1.05 -16.34 2.54
C GLU A 98 0.47 -15.24 1.63
N ASN A 99 -0.40 -14.38 2.17
CA ASN A 99 -1.00 -13.26 1.43
C ASN A 99 0.01 -12.15 1.10
N ALA A 100 0.96 -11.86 2.00
CA ALA A 100 2.02 -10.89 1.73
C ALA A 100 2.96 -11.34 0.58
N SER A 101 3.23 -12.65 0.48
CA SER A 101 4.07 -13.20 -0.59
C SER A 101 3.42 -13.06 -1.97
N LEU A 102 2.09 -13.24 -2.06
CA LEU A 102 1.32 -13.05 -3.29
C LEU A 102 1.33 -11.59 -3.76
N SER A 103 1.27 -10.64 -2.81
CA SER A 103 1.37 -9.21 -3.13
C SER A 103 2.71 -8.85 -3.76
N TYR A 104 3.82 -9.39 -3.23
CA TYR A 104 5.16 -9.07 -3.73
C TYR A 104 5.42 -9.61 -5.13
N VAL A 105 4.97 -10.84 -5.41
CA VAL A 105 5.08 -11.45 -6.75
C VAL A 105 4.24 -10.66 -7.75
N ASN A 106 3.05 -10.21 -7.37
CA ASN A 106 2.19 -9.42 -8.25
C ASN A 106 2.83 -8.06 -8.59
N THR A 107 3.45 -7.38 -7.62
CA THR A 107 4.17 -6.12 -7.87
C THR A 107 5.34 -6.32 -8.83
N ALA A 108 6.18 -7.35 -8.63
CA ALA A 108 7.33 -7.63 -9.48
C ALA A 108 6.92 -7.92 -10.94
N VAL A 109 5.87 -8.72 -11.13
CA VAL A 109 5.32 -9.04 -12.46
C VAL A 109 4.78 -7.79 -13.15
N VAL A 110 4.00 -6.96 -12.43
CA VAL A 110 3.46 -5.71 -12.97
C VAL A 110 4.56 -4.73 -13.35
N SER A 111 5.62 -4.60 -12.52
CA SER A 111 6.78 -3.76 -12.83
C SER A 111 7.51 -4.25 -14.09
N PHE A 112 7.69 -5.57 -14.24
CA PHE A 112 8.34 -6.15 -15.42
C PHE A 112 7.53 -5.92 -16.71
N ILE A 113 6.21 -6.16 -16.68
CA ILE A 113 5.32 -5.90 -17.82
C ILE A 113 5.33 -4.42 -18.20
N SER A 114 5.35 -3.53 -17.20
CA SER A 114 5.41 -2.09 -17.41
C SER A 114 6.71 -1.68 -18.11
N LEU A 115 7.85 -2.27 -17.73
CA LEU A 115 9.15 -2.02 -18.35
C LEU A 115 9.17 -2.47 -19.83
N LEU A 116 8.60 -3.64 -20.12
CA LEU A 116 8.46 -4.15 -21.49
C LEU A 116 7.58 -3.23 -22.34
N ALA A 117 6.46 -2.75 -21.80
CA ALA A 117 5.57 -1.83 -22.49
C ALA A 117 6.27 -0.50 -22.84
N VAL A 118 7.05 0.06 -21.92
CA VAL A 118 7.84 1.28 -22.17
C VAL A 118 8.91 1.04 -23.24
N SER A 119 9.63 -0.08 -23.17
CA SER A 119 10.64 -0.47 -24.18
C SER A 119 10.02 -0.56 -25.59
N LEU A 120 8.85 -1.19 -25.70
CA LEU A 120 8.13 -1.31 -26.97
C LEU A 120 7.69 0.05 -27.52
N LEU A 121 7.20 0.96 -26.66
CA LEU A 121 6.83 2.32 -27.07
C LEU A 121 8.03 3.12 -27.58
N ILE A 122 9.20 2.96 -26.95
CA ILE A 122 10.46 3.57 -27.40
C ILE A 122 10.84 3.04 -28.78
N LEU A 123 10.77 1.72 -28.99
CA LEU A 123 11.07 1.09 -30.28
C LEU A 123 10.15 1.61 -31.39
N ILE A 124 8.84 1.65 -31.13
CA ILE A 124 7.85 2.19 -32.09
C ILE A 124 8.17 3.65 -32.43
N PHE A 125 8.52 4.46 -31.42
CA PHE A 125 8.90 5.85 -31.64
C PHE A 125 10.13 6.00 -32.54
N ILE A 126 11.16 5.18 -32.32
CA ILE A 126 12.38 5.16 -33.15
C ILE A 126 12.03 4.77 -34.60
N LEU A 127 11.23 3.73 -34.78
CA LEU A 127 10.81 3.27 -36.12
C LEU A 127 10.02 4.36 -36.88
N LEU A 128 9.10 5.04 -36.21
CA LEU A 128 8.34 6.14 -36.82
C LEU A 128 9.23 7.32 -37.19
N LYS A 129 10.23 7.65 -36.36
CA LYS A 129 11.20 8.70 -36.65
C LYS A 129 12.06 8.33 -37.87
N LEU A 130 12.62 7.13 -37.90
CA LEU A 130 13.40 6.63 -39.03
C LEU A 130 12.61 6.63 -40.34
N LYS A 131 11.34 6.18 -40.31
CA LYS A 131 10.46 6.21 -41.48
C LYS A 131 10.27 7.64 -42.01
N LYS A 132 10.08 8.61 -41.11
CA LYS A 132 9.95 10.03 -41.48
C LYS A 132 11.24 10.56 -42.12
N ASP A 133 12.39 10.27 -41.51
CA ASP A 133 13.69 10.74 -41.99
C ASP A 133 14.03 10.15 -43.37
N ILE A 134 13.74 8.87 -43.60
CA ILE A 134 13.88 8.21 -44.90
C ILE A 134 12.99 8.88 -45.96
N ASN A 135 11.72 9.16 -45.63
CA ASN A 135 10.81 9.81 -46.57
C ASN A 135 11.26 11.24 -46.93
N ASN A 136 11.77 11.99 -45.96
CA ASN A 136 12.33 13.33 -46.19
C ASN A 136 13.56 13.28 -47.11
N LEU A 137 14.45 12.31 -46.92
CA LEU A 137 15.60 12.10 -47.78
C LEU A 137 15.17 11.75 -49.21
N LYS A 138 14.24 10.80 -49.38
CA LYS A 138 13.69 10.45 -50.70
C LYS A 138 13.09 11.64 -51.43
N TYR A 139 12.34 12.48 -50.72
CA TYR A 139 11.77 13.71 -51.29
C TYR A 139 12.85 14.70 -51.73
N LYS A 140 13.90 14.88 -50.91
CA LYS A 140 15.04 15.75 -51.24
C LYS A 140 15.77 15.27 -52.50
N PHE A 141 16.08 13.98 -52.59
CA PHE A 141 16.73 13.40 -53.77
C PHE A 141 15.90 13.58 -55.04
N MET A 142 14.60 13.26 -55.01
CA MET A 142 13.72 13.48 -56.18
C MET A 142 13.71 14.94 -56.64
N LYS A 143 13.68 15.89 -55.70
CA LYS A 143 13.66 17.32 -56.02
C LYS A 143 14.98 17.80 -56.63
N GLU A 144 16.11 17.26 -56.19
CA GLU A 144 17.43 17.59 -56.75
C GLU A 144 17.62 17.01 -58.16
N THR A 145 17.12 15.79 -58.42
CA THR A 145 17.16 15.19 -59.76
C THR A 145 16.39 16.00 -60.80
N ILE A 146 15.16 16.43 -60.48
CA ILE A 146 14.31 17.21 -61.39
C ILE A 146 14.94 18.56 -61.76
N LYS A 147 15.67 19.19 -60.82
CA LYS A 147 16.33 20.48 -61.06
C LYS A 147 17.62 20.41 -61.88
N GLY A 148 18.22 19.22 -62.02
CA GLY A 148 19.44 19.03 -62.81
C GLY A 148 19.17 18.77 -64.29
N GLU A 149 17.91 18.59 -64.69
CA GLU A 149 17.48 18.33 -66.07
C GLU A 149 16.92 19.58 -66.79
N GLU A 150 16.78 20.72 -66.10
CA GLU A 150 16.46 22.04 -66.66
C GLU A 150 17.72 22.86 -66.97
#